data_AF-A0A7K9XLC0-F1
#
_entry.id   AF-A0A7K9XLC0-F1
#
_cell.length_a   1.000
_cell.length_b   1.000
_cell.length_c   1.000
_cell.angle_alpha   90.00
_cell.angle_beta   90.00
_cell.angle_gamma   90.00
#
_symmetry.space_group_name_H-M   'P 1'
#
loop_
_entity.id
_entity.type
_entity.pdbx_description
1 polymer ?
#
loop_
_entity_poly.entity_id
_entity_poly.type
_entity_poly.pdbx_seq_one_letter_code
_entity_poly.pdbx_strand_id
1 'polypeptide(L)'
;MVLVACGPYTTSDSIAYEPLTDLIDVISRDRPDVCVLFGPFVDAKHEQVENCQLLGSFAEVFKLCLKTIIEGTRSAGSQLVFVPSSRDVHHDCVYP
;
A
#
# COMPACT_ATOMS: atom_id res chain seq x y z
N MET A 1 -3.80 0.64 20.86
CA MET A 1 -3.72 1.73 19.88
C MET A 1 -4.06 1.20 18.49
N VAL A 2 -4.89 1.92 17.75
CA VAL A 2 -5.19 1.61 16.34
C VAL A 2 -4.52 2.68 15.47
N LEU A 3 -3.76 2.25 14.47
CA LEU A 3 -3.18 3.12 13.45
C LEU A 3 -4.01 3.02 12.17
N VAL A 4 -4.26 4.16 11.53
CA VAL A 4 -4.97 4.23 10.25
C VAL A 4 -4.15 5.01 9.26
N ALA A 5 -4.00 4.48 8.04
CA ALA A 5 -3.36 5.17 6.94
C ALA A 5 -4.13 4.90 5.63
N CYS A 6 -4.05 5.84 4.70
CA CYS A 6 -4.69 5.75 3.39
C CYS A 6 -3.68 6.10 2.32
N GLY A 7 -3.66 5.33 1.23
CA GLY A 7 -2.82 5.62 0.07
C GLY A 7 -3.19 6.95 -0.62
N PRO A 8 -2.38 7.40 -1.59
CA PRO A 8 -1.31 6.64 -2.25
C PRO A 8 -0.06 6.45 -1.37
N TYR A 9 0.58 5.29 -1.48
CA TYR A 9 1.78 4.94 -0.69
C TYR A 9 3.11 5.21 -1.42
N THR A 10 3.05 5.92 -2.55
CA THR A 10 4.20 6.41 -3.30
C THR A 10 3.92 7.85 -3.74
N THR A 11 4.96 8.62 -4.00
CA THR A 11 4.81 9.98 -4.54
C THR A 11 4.39 9.92 -6.01
N SER A 12 3.85 11.02 -6.55
CA SER A 12 3.34 11.04 -7.93
C SER A 12 4.43 10.93 -9.00
N ASP A 13 5.68 11.23 -8.65
CA ASP A 13 6.84 11.28 -9.53
C ASP A 13 7.77 10.06 -9.37
N SER A 14 7.45 9.13 -8.46
CA SER A 14 8.30 8.01 -8.11
C SER A 14 7.51 6.72 -7.88
N ILE A 15 8.15 5.59 -8.18
CA ILE A 15 7.65 4.25 -7.86
C ILE A 15 8.48 3.58 -6.75
N ALA A 16 9.23 4.37 -5.98
CA ALA A 16 10.10 3.87 -4.92
C ALA A 16 9.37 3.53 -3.62
N TYR A 17 8.09 3.94 -3.46
CA TYR A 17 7.31 3.70 -2.24
C TYR A 17 8.01 4.20 -0.96
N GLU A 18 8.64 5.37 -1.01
CA GLU A 18 9.29 5.99 0.16
C GLU A 18 8.28 6.23 1.31
N PRO A 19 7.07 6.78 1.08
CA PRO A 19 6.08 6.94 2.14
C PRO A 19 5.62 5.62 2.77
N LEU A 20 5.64 4.52 2.00
CA LEU A 20 5.35 3.18 2.53
C LEU A 20 6.43 2.73 3.50
N THR A 21 7.69 3.00 3.17
CA THR A 21 8.84 2.66 4.01
C THR A 21 8.77 3.44 5.32
N ASP A 22 8.50 4.75 5.26
CA ASP A 22 8.31 5.58 6.45
C ASP A 22 7.14 5.08 7.32
N LEU A 23 6.04 4.65 6.70
CA LEU A 23 4.90 4.08 7.42
C LEU A 23 5.26 2.77 8.15
N ILE A 24 6.04 1.91 7.51
CA ILE A 24 6.53 0.66 8.12
C ILE A 24 7.41 0.97 9.34
N ASP A 25 8.26 1.99 9.26
CA ASP A 25 9.09 2.44 10.37
C ASP A 25 8.25 2.98 11.54
N VAL A 26 7.21 3.75 11.24
CA VAL A 26 6.23 4.22 12.24
C VAL A 26 5.53 3.03 12.92
N ILE A 27 5.03 2.06 12.15
CA ILE A 27 4.36 0.87 12.71
C ILE A 27 5.33 0.06 13.56
N SER A 28 6.58 -0.11 13.11
CA SER A 28 7.60 -0.86 13.83
C SER A 28 8.02 -0.20 15.14
N ARG A 29 8.12 1.13 15.14
CA ARG A 29 8.45 1.93 16.33
C ARG A 29 7.30 1.95 17.33
N ASP A 30 6.10 2.25 16.86
CA ASP A 30 4.96 2.56 17.73
C ASP A 30 4.14 1.30 18.10
N ARG A 31 4.35 0.19 17.38
CA ARG A 31 3.76 -1.14 17.62
C ARG A 31 2.26 -1.10 17.95
N PRO A 32 1.40 -0.51 17.08
CA PRO A 32 -0.04 -0.50 17.30
C PRO A 32 -0.61 -1.92 17.35
N ASP A 33 -1.72 -2.13 18.07
CA ASP A 33 -2.39 -3.43 18.11
C ASP A 33 -3.01 -3.78 16.75
N VAL A 34 -3.52 -2.78 16.03
CA VAL A 34 -4.16 -2.92 14.72
C VAL A 34 -3.71 -1.79 13.79
N CYS A 35 -3.40 -2.13 12.54
CA CYS A 35 -3.18 -1.18 11.44
C CYS A 35 -4.27 -1.37 10.38
N VAL A 36 -5.07 -0.32 10.13
CA VAL A 36 -6.04 -0.30 9.03
C VAL A 36 -5.46 0.50 7.87
N LEU A 37 -5.18 -0.19 6.76
CA LEU A 37 -4.50 0.36 5.60
C LEU A 37 -5.48 0.40 4.42
N PHE A 38 -5.84 1.61 3.99
CA PHE A 38 -6.74 1.84 2.87
C PHE A 38 -5.95 2.04 1.57
N GLY A 39 -6.42 1.46 0.48
CA GLY A 39 -5.89 1.73 -0.84
C GLY A 39 -6.04 3.20 -1.27
N PRO A 40 -5.48 3.59 -2.44
CA PRO A 40 -4.88 2.68 -3.40
C PRO A 40 -3.45 2.26 -3.03
N PHE A 41 -3.17 0.96 -3.14
CA PHE A 41 -1.83 0.39 -3.02
C PHE A 41 -1.08 0.48 -4.36
N VAL A 42 -1.80 0.27 -5.47
CA VAL A 42 -1.33 0.58 -6.82
C VAL A 42 -2.36 1.51 -7.46
N ASP A 43 -2.04 2.80 -7.47
CA ASP A 43 -2.99 3.85 -7.83
C ASP A 43 -3.19 3.94 -9.34
N ALA A 44 -4.43 3.70 -9.77
CA ALA A 44 -4.88 3.82 -11.15
C ALA A 44 -4.65 5.22 -11.75
N LYS A 45 -4.48 6.26 -10.92
CA LYS A 45 -4.20 7.64 -11.36
C LYS A 45 -2.72 8.02 -11.29
N HIS A 46 -1.83 7.08 -10.94
CA HIS A 46 -0.40 7.34 -10.99
C HIS A 46 0.05 7.40 -12.46
N GLU A 47 0.87 8.38 -12.83
CA GLU A 47 1.25 8.64 -14.24
C GLU A 47 1.81 7.38 -14.93
N GLN A 48 2.73 6.67 -14.27
CA GLN A 48 3.30 5.43 -14.81
C GLN A 48 2.30 4.26 -14.90
N VAL A 49 1.23 4.29 -14.10
CA VAL A 49 0.15 3.27 -14.16
C VAL A 49 -0.76 3.57 -15.36
N GLU A 50 -1.19 4.84 -15.50
CA GLU A 50 -2.02 5.28 -16.63
C GLU A 50 -1.32 5.06 -17.97
N ASN A 51 -0.01 5.26 -18.01
CA ASN A 51 0.81 5.07 -19.21
C ASN A 51 1.34 3.63 -19.40
N CYS A 52 0.97 2.67 -18.54
CA CYS A 52 1.42 1.27 -18.59
C CYS A 52 2.96 1.12 -18.61
N GLN A 53 3.68 1.93 -17.83
CA GLN A 53 5.15 1.99 -17.78
C GLN A 53 5.77 1.15 -16.65
N LEU A 54 4.95 0.41 -15.88
CA LEU A 54 5.44 -0.43 -14.80
C LEU A 54 6.13 -1.70 -15.32
N LEU A 55 7.19 -2.11 -14.62
CA LEU A 55 7.90 -3.36 -14.87
C LEU A 55 7.15 -4.53 -14.21
N GLY A 56 6.09 -5.00 -14.87
CA GLY A 56 5.29 -6.15 -14.43
C GLY A 56 3.79 -5.90 -14.51
N SER A 57 3.01 -6.95 -14.26
CA SER A 57 1.55 -6.81 -14.18
C SER A 57 1.14 -6.04 -12.91
N PHE A 58 0.02 -5.31 -12.97
CA PHE A 58 -0.50 -4.60 -11.80
C PHE A 58 -0.72 -5.49 -10.58
N ALA A 59 -1.12 -6.74 -10.81
CA ALA A 59 -1.28 -7.74 -9.75
C ALA A 59 0.05 -8.14 -9.10
N GLU A 60 1.14 -8.21 -9.86
CA GLU A 60 2.48 -8.48 -9.31
C GLU A 60 2.99 -7.31 -8.47
N VAL A 61 2.82 -6.08 -8.96
CA VAL A 61 3.22 -4.88 -8.20
C VAL A 61 2.43 -4.77 -6.90
N PHE A 62 1.13 -5.04 -6.93
CA PHE A 62 0.31 -5.09 -5.72
C PHE A 62 0.79 -6.15 -4.72
N LYS A 63 1.05 -7.38 -5.19
CA LYS A 63 1.58 -8.46 -4.33
C LYS A 63 2.92 -8.07 -3.71
N LEU A 64 3.79 -7.39 -4.46
CA LEU A 64 5.05 -6.89 -3.94
C LEU A 64 4.83 -5.84 -2.85
N CYS A 65 3.95 -4.86 -3.08
CA CYS A 65 3.58 -3.84 -2.10
C CYS A 65 3.06 -4.47 -0.79
N LEU A 66 2.10 -5.39 -0.87
CA LEU A 66 1.59 -6.09 0.31
C LEU A 66 2.66 -6.91 1.02
N LYS A 67 3.52 -7.60 0.27
CA LYS A 67 4.62 -8.38 0.84
C LYS A 67 5.57 -7.48 1.64
N THR A 68 5.93 -6.32 1.10
CA THR A 68 6.77 -5.32 1.78
C THR A 68 6.15 -4.87 3.11
N ILE A 69 4.84 -4.59 3.13
CA ILE A 69 4.13 -4.22 4.37
C ILE A 69 4.17 -5.38 5.38
N ILE A 70 3.74 -6.57 4.97
CA ILE A 70 3.62 -7.74 5.86
C ILE A 70 4.98 -8.15 6.44
N GLU A 71 6.03 -8.16 5.62
CA GLU A 71 7.39 -8.50 6.05
C GLU A 71 7.99 -7.38 6.90
N GLY A 72 7.81 -6.12 6.50
CA GLY A 72 8.32 -4.94 7.20
C GLY A 72 7.73 -4.77 8.60
N THR A 73 6.43 -5.05 8.78
CA THR A 73 5.75 -4.90 10.08
C THR A 73 5.71 -6.19 10.90
N ARG A 74 6.35 -7.28 10.45
CA ARG A 74 6.33 -8.58 11.16
C ARG A 74 6.85 -8.47 12.60
N SER A 75 7.84 -7.63 12.83
CA SER A 75 8.46 -7.42 14.14
C SER A 75 7.54 -6.68 15.12
N ALA A 76 6.59 -5.87 14.62
CA ALA A 76 5.68 -5.07 15.42
C ALA A 76 4.62 -5.93 16.15
N GLY A 77 4.19 -7.02 15.51
CA GLY A 77 3.11 -7.89 16.02
C GLY A 77 1.71 -7.32 15.82
N SER A 78 1.57 -6.27 15.01
CA SER A 78 0.30 -5.60 14.71
C SER A 78 -0.60 -6.46 13.81
N GLN A 79 -1.91 -6.47 14.08
CA GLN A 79 -2.89 -7.04 13.17
C GLN A 79 -3.10 -6.09 11.98
N LEU A 80 -2.88 -6.58 10.76
CA LEU A 80 -3.07 -5.80 9.55
C LEU A 80 -4.47 -6.01 8.96
N VAL A 81 -5.16 -4.92 8.66
CA VAL A 81 -6.46 -4.91 7.96
C VAL A 81 -6.29 -4.08 6.69
N PHE A 82 -6.40 -4.74 5.54
CA PHE A 82 -6.31 -4.08 4.23
C PHE A 82 -7.72 -3.77 3.72
N VAL A 83 -7.95 -2.52 3.31
CA VAL A 83 -9.22 -2.06 2.75
C VAL A 83 -8.97 -1.60 1.31
N PRO A 84 -9.62 -2.23 0.31
CA PRO A 84 -9.42 -1.86 -1.09
C PRO A 84 -9.99 -0.47 -1.40
N SER A 85 -9.51 0.12 -2.49
CA SER A 85 -10.01 1.36 -3.07
C SER A 85 -10.49 1.13 -4.50
N SER A 86 -11.47 1.91 -4.97
CA SER A 86 -11.88 1.89 -6.39
C SER A 86 -10.78 2.39 -7.34
N ARG A 87 -9.67 2.89 -6.78
CA ARG A 87 -8.45 3.30 -7.50
C ARG A 87 -7.35 2.23 -7.47
N ASP A 88 -7.57 1.08 -6.85
CA ASP A 88 -6.65 -0.04 -6.96
C ASP A 88 -6.73 -0.64 -8.36
N VAL A 89 -5.75 -0.34 -9.22
CA VAL A 89 -5.80 -0.67 -10.66
C VAL A 89 -5.88 -2.18 -10.95
N HIS A 90 -5.52 -3.01 -9.97
CA HIS A 90 -5.55 -4.47 -10.06
C HIS A 90 -6.88 -5.07 -9.58
N HIS A 91 -7.81 -4.25 -9.07
CA HIS A 91 -9.05 -4.68 -8.44
C HIS A 91 -10.28 -4.24 -9.24
N ASP A 92 -11.44 -4.83 -8.96
CA ASP A 92 -12.70 -4.41 -9.56
C ASP A 92 -13.01 -2.96 -9.14
N CYS A 93 -13.28 -2.10 -10.12
CA CYS A 93 -13.54 -0.68 -9.88
C CYS A 93 -15.02 -0.36 -9.57
N VAL A 94 -15.76 -1.37 -9.10
CA VAL A 94 -17.19 -1.27 -8.77
C VAL A 94 -17.32 -1.24 -7.25
N TYR A 95 -18.10 -0.29 -6.76
CA TYR A 95 -18.49 -0.24 -5.34
C TYR A 95 -19.95 -0.68 -5.18
N PRO A 96 -20.30 -1.40 -4.10
CA PRO A 96 -19.47 -2.28 -3.27
C PRO A 96 -19.30 -3.68 -3.87
#